data_AF-X8E8Z8-F1
#
_entry.id   AF-X8E8Z8-F1
#
_cell.length_a   1.000
_cell.length_b   1.000
_cell.length_c   1.000
_cell.angle_alpha   90.00
_cell.angle_beta   90.00
_cell.angle_gamma   90.00
#
_symmetry.space_group_name_H-M   'P 1'
#
loop_
_entity.id
_entity.type
_entity.pdbx_description
1 polymer ?
#
loop_
_entity_poly.entity_id
_entity_poly.type
_entity_poly.pdbx_seq_one_letter_code
_entity_poly.pdbx_strand_id
1 'polypeptide(L)'
;MSNNSVVTVEGGEIGRAQAMQARAAGLEPSIRFNPILLKPGGERTSQLVIRGQVADSVTAAGYWAHRDRLAAVVAAELSSLRAEFDAVICEGAGSAAEINLRATDLANLGLARAAHLPVIVVGDIDRGGLLAHLFGTVALLDPQDQALVAGFIVNKFRGDPALLALVCDNFTN
;
A
#
# COMPACT_ATOMS: atom_id res chain seq x y z
N MET A 1 -3.05 8.02 5.38
CA MET A 1 -3.37 8.82 6.59
C MET A 1 -4.84 8.61 6.94
N SER A 2 -5.17 8.28 8.20
CA SER A 2 -6.58 8.15 8.65
C SER A 2 -6.72 8.64 10.10
N ASN A 3 -7.76 9.44 10.38
CA ASN A 3 -8.16 9.78 11.76
C ASN A 3 -9.20 8.82 12.34
N ASN A 4 -9.61 7.83 11.55
CA ASN A 4 -10.53 6.78 11.99
C ASN A 4 -9.73 5.50 12.24
N SER A 5 -9.63 5.10 13.51
CA SER A 5 -9.01 3.84 13.93
C SER A 5 -10.01 2.90 14.61
N VAL A 6 -9.61 1.63 14.74
CA VAL A 6 -10.35 0.54 15.37
C VAL A 6 -9.43 -0.17 16.34
N VAL A 7 -9.96 -0.54 17.52
CA VAL A 7 -9.23 -1.34 18.51
C VAL A 7 -9.18 -2.80 18.05
N THR A 8 -7.99 -3.39 18.14
CA THR A 8 -7.67 -4.74 17.71
C THR A 8 -7.75 -5.73 18.87
N VAL A 9 -7.64 -7.04 18.58
CA VAL A 9 -7.62 -8.09 19.60
C VAL A 9 -6.45 -7.95 20.59
N GLU A 10 -5.34 -7.34 20.16
CA GLU A 10 -4.19 -7.04 21.02
C GLU A 10 -4.36 -5.76 21.84
N GLY A 11 -5.51 -5.06 21.72
CA GLY A 11 -5.78 -3.80 22.43
C GLY A 11 -5.12 -2.56 21.82
N GLY A 12 -4.39 -2.71 20.70
CA GLY A 12 -3.81 -1.61 19.94
C GLY A 12 -4.75 -1.06 18.87
N GLU A 13 -4.38 0.03 18.21
CA GLU A 13 -5.18 0.64 17.15
C GLU A 13 -4.66 0.42 15.72
N ILE A 14 -5.58 0.21 14.77
CA ILE A 14 -5.28 0.18 13.32
C ILE A 14 -6.23 1.09 12.55
N GLY A 15 -5.87 1.44 11.30
CA GLY A 15 -6.76 2.17 10.41
C GLY A 15 -8.07 1.43 10.13
N ARG A 16 -9.18 2.17 9.99
CA ARG A 16 -10.49 1.58 9.69
C ARG A 16 -10.51 0.78 8.37
N ALA A 17 -9.74 1.21 7.37
CA ALA A 17 -9.61 0.49 6.10
C ALA A 17 -9.04 -0.92 6.34
N GLN A 18 -8.00 -1.04 7.16
CA GLN A 18 -7.38 -2.33 7.50
C GLN A 18 -8.29 -3.21 8.35
N ALA A 19 -9.05 -2.63 9.28
CA ALA A 19 -10.08 -3.38 9.99
C ALA A 19 -11.20 -3.90 9.05
N MET A 20 -11.57 -3.13 8.02
CA MET A 20 -12.56 -3.56 7.02
C MET A 20 -12.00 -4.68 6.12
N GLN A 21 -10.75 -4.57 5.69
CA GLN A 21 -10.05 -5.63 4.94
C GLN A 21 -9.94 -6.92 5.76
N ALA A 22 -9.58 -6.84 7.04
CA ALA A 22 -9.52 -8.00 7.95
C ALA A 22 -10.88 -8.71 8.01
N ARG A 23 -11.97 -7.95 8.21
CA ARG A 23 -13.33 -8.50 8.21
C ARG A 23 -13.70 -9.14 6.88
N ALA A 24 -13.35 -8.51 5.76
CA ALA A 24 -13.59 -9.06 4.43
C ALA A 24 -12.83 -10.37 4.20
N ALA A 25 -11.66 -10.53 4.82
CA ALA A 25 -10.89 -11.77 4.83
C ALA A 25 -11.36 -12.80 5.89
N GLY A 26 -12.43 -12.51 6.65
CA GLY A 26 -12.91 -13.38 7.73
C GLY A 26 -12.01 -13.42 8.96
N LEU A 27 -11.14 -12.41 9.14
CA LEU A 27 -10.19 -12.31 10.24
C LEU A 27 -10.60 -11.23 11.24
N GLU A 28 -10.26 -11.46 12.51
CA GLU A 28 -10.35 -10.42 13.53
C GLU A 28 -9.30 -9.32 13.29
N PRO A 29 -9.61 -8.03 13.50
CA PRO A 29 -8.65 -6.95 13.38
C PRO A 29 -7.43 -7.15 14.28
N SER A 30 -6.23 -7.16 13.69
CA SER A 30 -4.94 -7.27 14.38
C SER A 30 -4.03 -6.09 14.05
N ILE A 31 -3.21 -5.68 15.02
CA ILE A 31 -2.17 -4.65 14.80
C ILE A 31 -1.18 -5.00 13.68
N ARG A 32 -1.04 -6.30 13.38
CA ARG A 32 -0.13 -6.83 12.35
C ARG A 32 -0.54 -6.42 10.94
N PHE A 33 -1.82 -6.11 10.72
CA PHE A 33 -2.35 -5.69 9.42
C PHE A 33 -2.10 -4.21 9.12
N ASN A 34 -1.75 -3.41 10.13
CA ASN A 34 -1.35 -2.01 9.94
C ASN A 34 -0.32 -1.60 10.99
N PRO A 35 0.91 -2.15 10.93
CA PRO A 35 1.87 -1.99 12.02
C PRO A 35 2.41 -0.57 12.14
N ILE A 36 2.35 0.21 11.07
CA ILE A 36 2.66 1.64 11.06
C ILE A 36 1.40 2.40 10.62
N LEU A 37 0.87 3.23 11.49
CA LEU A 37 -0.29 4.09 11.21
C LEU A 37 0.10 5.56 11.42
N LEU A 38 -0.14 6.37 10.39
CA LEU A 38 -0.03 7.83 10.46
C LEU A 38 -1.43 8.44 10.56
N LYS A 39 -1.70 9.11 11.67
CA LYS A 39 -2.94 9.83 11.94
C LYS A 39 -2.69 11.33 11.75
N PRO A 40 -3.37 11.98 10.80
CA PRO A 40 -3.14 13.39 10.52
C PRO A 40 -3.45 14.26 11.75
N GLY A 41 -2.44 15.01 12.20
CA GLY A 41 -2.54 15.98 13.30
C GLY A 41 -2.69 17.42 12.78
N GLY A 42 -2.62 18.38 13.70
CA GLY A 42 -2.55 19.81 13.36
C GLY A 42 -1.18 20.20 12.77
N GLU A 43 -1.09 21.41 12.20
CA GLU A 43 0.18 22.07 11.81
C GLU A 43 1.21 21.19 11.08
N ARG A 44 0.79 20.44 10.04
CA ARG A 44 1.69 19.59 9.23
C ARG A 44 2.40 18.48 10.01
N THR A 45 1.83 18.07 11.14
CA THR A 45 2.28 16.91 11.93
C THR A 45 1.36 15.72 11.72
N SER A 46 1.85 14.54 12.04
CA SER A 46 1.08 13.31 12.13
C SER A 46 1.45 12.57 13.39
N GLN A 47 0.46 12.04 14.09
CA GLN A 47 0.71 11.10 15.16
C GLN A 47 1.16 9.77 14.54
N LEU A 48 2.33 9.31 14.96
CA LEU A 48 2.93 8.04 14.57
C LEU A 48 2.52 6.97 15.57
N VAL A 49 1.84 5.94 15.07
CA VAL A 49 1.44 4.76 15.83
C VAL A 49 2.24 3.58 15.32
N ILE A 50 2.91 2.87 16.22
CA ILE A 50 3.70 1.67 15.93
C ILE A 50 3.09 0.51 16.70
N ARG A 51 2.71 -0.56 15.98
CA ARG A 51 2.09 -1.76 16.57
C ARG A 51 0.91 -1.42 17.48
N GLY A 52 0.08 -0.50 16.99
CA GLY A 52 -1.13 -0.04 17.67
C GLY A 52 -0.93 0.84 18.90
N GLN A 53 0.31 1.27 19.20
CA GLN A 53 0.62 2.19 20.29
C GLN A 53 1.15 3.52 19.76
N VAL A 54 0.68 4.63 20.32
CA VAL A 54 1.20 5.97 19.99
C VAL A 54 2.67 6.03 20.37
N ALA A 55 3.53 6.26 19.38
CA ALA A 55 4.97 6.31 19.57
C ALA A 55 5.49 7.75 19.59
N ASP A 56 5.00 8.62 18.70
CA ASP A 56 5.48 10.00 18.58
C ASP A 56 4.50 10.91 17.81
N SER A 57 4.79 12.20 17.76
CA SER A 57 4.24 13.15 16.78
C SER A 57 5.33 13.59 15.83
N VAL A 58 5.19 13.24 14.55
CA VAL A 58 6.22 13.47 13.53
C VAL A 58 5.79 14.52 12.53
N THR A 59 6.72 15.37 12.11
CA THR A 59 6.59 16.12 10.86
C THR A 59 6.93 15.22 9.68
N ALA A 60 6.64 15.69 8.46
CA ALA A 60 7.07 14.99 7.25
C ALA A 60 8.58 14.68 7.27
N ALA A 61 9.43 15.60 7.74
CA ALA A 61 10.87 15.42 7.88
C ALA A 61 11.25 14.45 9.02
N GLY A 62 10.58 14.54 10.18
CA GLY A 62 10.82 13.65 11.32
C GLY A 62 10.53 12.18 10.99
N TYR A 63 9.57 11.92 10.11
CA TYR A 63 9.29 10.56 9.62
C TYR A 63 10.51 9.91 8.93
N TRP A 64 11.33 10.69 8.21
CA TRP A 64 12.53 10.18 7.54
C TRP A 64 13.55 9.63 8.53
N ALA A 65 13.70 10.28 9.69
CA ALA A 65 14.65 9.85 10.72
C ALA A 65 14.27 8.48 11.32
N HIS A 66 13.00 8.09 11.24
CA HIS A 66 12.52 6.79 11.74
C HIS A 66 12.45 5.71 10.66
N ARG A 67 12.70 6.03 9.39
CA ARG A 67 12.45 5.16 8.24
C ARG A 67 12.97 3.74 8.45
N ASP A 68 14.24 3.57 8.79
CA ASP A 68 14.86 2.24 8.87
C ASP A 68 14.28 1.41 10.02
N ARG A 69 13.98 2.06 11.15
CA ARG A 69 13.27 1.43 12.26
C ARG A 69 11.87 0.99 11.85
N LEU A 70 11.12 1.84 11.15
CA LEU A 70 9.76 1.52 10.70
C LEU A 70 9.77 0.42 9.64
N ALA A 71 10.73 0.46 8.71
CA ALA A 71 10.92 -0.59 7.71
C ALA A 71 11.21 -1.95 8.37
N ALA A 72 12.03 -1.99 9.42
CA ALA A 72 12.30 -3.21 10.16
C ALA A 72 11.04 -3.78 10.84
N VAL A 73 10.17 -2.92 11.39
CA VAL A 73 8.88 -3.33 11.95
C VAL A 73 7.97 -3.92 10.86
N VAL A 74 7.83 -3.24 9.72
CA VAL A 74 7.02 -3.72 8.60
C VAL A 74 7.53 -5.06 8.07
N ALA A 75 8.84 -5.19 7.89
CA ALA A 75 9.46 -6.43 7.43
C ALA A 75 9.24 -7.60 8.40
N ALA A 76 9.34 -7.36 9.71
CA ALA A 76 9.07 -8.37 10.72
C ALA A 76 7.61 -8.85 10.71
N GLU A 77 6.64 -7.93 10.60
CA GLU A 77 5.23 -8.31 10.52
C GLU A 77 4.90 -9.05 9.22
N LEU A 78 5.40 -8.57 8.08
CA LEU A 78 5.19 -9.25 6.80
C LEU A 78 5.77 -10.67 6.82
N SER A 79 6.98 -10.84 7.36
CA SER A 79 7.61 -12.17 7.51
C SER A 79 6.77 -13.09 8.39
N SER A 80 6.29 -12.57 9.52
CA SER A 80 5.43 -13.30 10.46
C SER A 80 4.10 -13.72 9.82
N LEU A 81 3.43 -12.82 9.08
CA LEU A 81 2.19 -13.14 8.37
C LEU A 81 2.41 -14.20 7.28
N ARG A 82 3.51 -14.10 6.53
CA ARG A 82 3.86 -15.09 5.49
C ARG A 82 4.17 -16.49 6.03
N ALA A 83 4.53 -16.60 7.32
CA ALA A 83 4.74 -17.88 7.97
C ALA A 83 3.43 -18.55 8.41
N GLU A 84 2.32 -17.80 8.45
CA GLU A 84 1.06 -18.20 9.06
C GLU A 84 -0.09 -18.30 8.06
N PHE A 85 -0.05 -17.53 6.97
CA PHE A 85 -1.06 -17.51 5.92
C PHE A 85 -0.51 -18.00 4.58
N ASP A 86 -1.33 -18.74 3.84
CA ASP A 86 -0.99 -19.20 2.48
C ASP A 86 -0.79 -18.04 1.49
N ALA A 87 -1.51 -16.94 1.71
CA ALA A 87 -1.42 -15.72 0.91
C ALA A 87 -1.51 -14.47 1.79
N VAL A 88 -0.66 -13.49 1.50
CA VAL A 88 -0.68 -12.16 2.13
C VAL A 88 -0.77 -11.12 1.04
N ILE A 89 -1.82 -10.29 1.07
CA ILE A 89 -2.04 -9.22 0.11
C ILE A 89 -1.67 -7.88 0.76
N CYS A 90 -0.69 -7.20 0.21
CA CYS A 90 -0.28 -5.87 0.64
C CYS A 90 -0.96 -4.81 -0.22
N GLU A 91 -1.92 -4.07 0.34
CA GLU A 91 -2.50 -2.92 -0.34
C GLU A 91 -1.60 -1.69 -0.17
N GLY A 92 -1.27 -1.05 -1.30
CA GLY A 92 -0.55 0.22 -1.31
C GLY A 92 -1.33 1.36 -0.67
N ALA A 93 -0.64 2.45 -0.34
CA ALA A 93 -1.25 3.66 0.20
C ALA A 93 -0.97 4.84 -0.72
N GLY A 94 -2.03 5.55 -1.14
CA GLY A 94 -1.88 6.67 -2.07
C GLY A 94 -1.55 6.18 -3.49
N SER A 95 -0.80 6.98 -4.23
CA SER A 95 -0.38 6.61 -5.60
C SER A 95 0.96 5.87 -5.59
N ALA A 96 1.05 4.77 -6.33
CA ALA A 96 2.30 4.03 -6.53
C ALA A 96 3.37 4.89 -7.25
N ALA A 97 2.97 5.95 -7.97
CA ALA A 97 3.84 6.84 -8.72
C ALA A 97 4.16 8.15 -7.97
N GLU A 98 4.07 8.18 -6.64
CA GLU A 98 4.54 9.31 -5.81
C GLU A 98 6.08 9.32 -5.73
N ILE A 99 6.73 9.61 -6.87
CA ILE A 99 8.20 9.58 -7.03
C ILE A 99 8.92 10.46 -6.00
N ASN A 100 8.26 11.51 -5.52
CA ASN A 100 8.78 12.42 -4.49
C ASN A 100 8.81 11.79 -3.09
N LEU A 101 8.04 10.74 -2.83
CA LEU A 101 8.03 10.00 -1.55
C LEU A 101 8.76 8.66 -1.63
N ARG A 102 9.29 8.32 -2.80
CA ARG A 102 9.83 7.01 -3.12
C ARG A 102 10.95 6.54 -2.18
N ALA A 103 11.80 7.47 -1.73
CA ALA A 103 12.88 7.14 -0.81
C ALA A 103 12.37 6.71 0.58
N THR A 104 11.17 7.15 0.99
CA THR A 104 10.53 6.83 2.29
C THR A 104 9.39 5.84 2.20
N ASP A 105 9.11 5.31 1.02
CA ASP A 105 7.97 4.47 0.81
C ASP A 105 8.10 3.13 1.56
N LEU A 106 7.14 2.86 2.44
CA LEU A 106 7.02 1.61 3.21
C LEU A 106 5.74 0.84 2.86
N ALA A 107 4.91 1.36 1.94
CA ALA A 107 3.58 0.83 1.66
C ALA A 107 3.40 0.39 0.21
N ASN A 108 4.10 1.02 -0.74
CA ASN A 108 3.98 0.73 -2.17
C ASN A 108 5.23 -0.03 -2.68
N LEU A 109 5.93 0.54 -3.67
CA LEU A 109 7.06 -0.06 -4.36
C LEU A 109 8.30 -0.22 -3.46
N GLY A 110 8.45 0.62 -2.44
CA GLY A 110 9.51 0.47 -1.44
C GLY A 110 9.38 -0.85 -0.66
N LEU A 111 8.16 -1.21 -0.27
CA LEU A 111 7.87 -2.52 0.34
C LEU A 111 8.05 -3.64 -0.67
N ALA A 112 7.51 -3.46 -1.88
CA ALA A 112 7.59 -4.48 -2.93
C ALA A 112 9.04 -4.83 -3.27
N ARG A 113 9.93 -3.85 -3.40
CA ARG A 113 11.36 -4.09 -3.61
C ARG A 113 12.04 -4.74 -2.43
N ALA A 114 11.76 -4.29 -1.21
CA ALA A 114 12.40 -4.86 -0.03
C ALA A 114 12.04 -6.35 0.17
N ALA A 115 10.82 -6.74 -0.19
CA ALA A 115 10.30 -8.09 0.00
C ALA A 115 10.18 -8.91 -1.30
N HIS A 116 10.65 -8.39 -2.44
CA HIS A 116 10.53 -8.99 -3.78
C HIS A 116 9.10 -9.41 -4.13
N LEU A 117 8.14 -8.52 -3.90
CA LEU A 117 6.72 -8.79 -4.13
C LEU A 117 6.33 -8.47 -5.58
N PRO A 118 5.58 -9.34 -6.26
CA PRO A 118 4.94 -8.99 -7.52
C PRO A 118 3.89 -7.89 -7.27
N VAL A 119 3.83 -6.91 -8.17
CA VAL A 119 2.96 -5.74 -8.06
C VAL A 119 1.89 -5.80 -9.13
N ILE A 120 0.64 -5.53 -8.73
CA ILE A 120 -0.48 -5.35 -9.65
C ILE A 120 -0.94 -3.91 -9.56
N VAL A 121 -0.99 -3.21 -10.69
CA VAL A 121 -1.49 -1.83 -10.75
C VAL A 121 -2.99 -1.87 -11.06
N VAL A 122 -3.79 -1.26 -10.18
CA VAL A 122 -5.25 -1.26 -10.29
C VAL A 122 -5.73 0.08 -10.82
N GLY A 123 -6.46 0.09 -11.93
CA GLY A 123 -7.07 1.28 -12.51
C GLY A 123 -8.60 1.25 -12.43
N ASP A 124 -9.22 2.39 -12.15
CA ASP A 124 -10.69 2.55 -12.14
C ASP A 124 -11.16 3.11 -13.50
N ILE A 125 -11.86 2.30 -14.30
CA ILE A 125 -12.28 2.72 -15.65
C ILE A 125 -13.39 3.77 -15.63
N ASP A 126 -14.21 3.83 -14.58
CA ASP A 126 -15.33 4.79 -14.50
C ASP A 126 -14.85 6.25 -14.50
N ARG A 127 -13.58 6.49 -14.15
CA ARG A 127 -12.98 7.82 -14.16
C ARG A 127 -12.57 8.30 -15.56
N GLY A 128 -12.59 7.43 -16.57
CA GLY A 128 -12.04 7.68 -17.88
C GLY A 128 -10.50 7.75 -17.87
N GLY A 129 -9.88 7.70 -19.05
CA GLY A 129 -8.41 7.83 -19.18
C GLY A 129 -7.60 6.66 -18.61
N LEU A 130 -8.22 5.50 -18.38
CA LEU A 130 -7.60 4.32 -17.77
C LEU A 130 -6.21 3.99 -18.35
N LEU A 131 -6.09 3.93 -19.69
CA LEU A 131 -4.83 3.55 -20.33
C LEU A 131 -3.72 4.57 -20.07
N ALA A 132 -4.03 5.86 -20.13
CA ALA A 132 -3.09 6.92 -19.83
C ALA A 132 -2.68 6.88 -18.35
N HIS A 133 -3.60 6.53 -17.45
CA HIS A 133 -3.30 6.33 -16.04
C HIS A 133 -2.35 5.15 -15.83
N LEU A 134 -2.68 3.96 -16.34
CA LEU A 134 -1.83 2.77 -16.20
C LEU A 134 -0.44 2.99 -16.82
N PHE A 135 -0.40 3.54 -18.05
CA PHE A 135 0.85 3.85 -18.74
C PHE A 135 1.68 4.87 -17.96
N GLY A 136 1.06 5.99 -17.58
CA GLY A 136 1.72 7.07 -16.86
C GLY A 136 2.25 6.61 -15.50
N THR A 137 1.52 5.74 -14.80
CA THR A 137 2.00 5.15 -13.54
C THR A 137 3.29 4.38 -13.76
N VAL A 138 3.34 3.45 -14.73
CA VAL A 138 4.53 2.63 -14.99
C VAL A 138 5.69 3.46 -15.54
N ALA A 139 5.41 4.40 -16.45
CA ALA A 139 6.42 5.25 -17.08
C ALA A 139 7.15 6.17 -16.08
N LEU A 140 6.52 6.48 -14.93
CA LEU A 140 7.15 7.27 -13.86
C LEU A 140 8.05 6.44 -12.93
N LEU A 141 7.98 5.11 -13.01
CA LEU A 141 8.75 4.23 -12.13
C LEU A 141 10.19 4.05 -12.64
N ASP A 142 11.13 3.80 -11.72
CA ASP A 142 12.47 3.37 -12.11
C ASP A 142 12.46 1.93 -12.66
N PRO A 143 13.47 1.52 -13.47
CA PRO A 143 13.46 0.19 -14.09
C PRO A 143 13.37 -1.00 -13.11
N GLN A 144 13.88 -0.86 -11.89
CA GLN A 144 13.82 -1.92 -10.88
C GLN A 144 12.42 -2.05 -10.30
N ASP A 145 11.71 -0.94 -10.15
CA ASP A 145 10.30 -0.92 -9.77
C ASP A 145 9.40 -1.45 -10.88
N GLN A 146 9.67 -1.05 -12.14
CA GLN A 146 8.94 -1.55 -13.31
C GLN A 146 9.02 -3.08 -13.43
N ALA A 147 10.19 -3.66 -13.15
CA ALA A 147 10.41 -5.11 -13.21
C ALA A 147 9.56 -5.91 -12.20
N LEU A 148 9.01 -5.27 -11.16
CA LEU A 148 8.10 -5.93 -10.22
C LEU A 148 6.64 -5.92 -10.68
N VAL A 149 6.28 -5.10 -11.68
CA VAL A 149 4.90 -5.02 -12.18
C VAL A 149 4.57 -6.31 -12.93
N ALA A 150 3.76 -7.16 -12.29
CA ALA A 150 3.34 -8.45 -12.79
C ALA A 150 2.05 -8.37 -13.60
N GLY A 151 1.32 -7.25 -13.53
CA GLY A 151 0.12 -7.06 -14.33
C GLY A 151 -0.76 -5.90 -13.88
N PHE A 152 -1.95 -5.84 -14.48
CA PHE A 152 -2.92 -4.77 -14.29
C PHE A 152 -4.30 -5.33 -13.98
N ILE A 153 -5.06 -4.63 -13.14
CA ILE A 153 -6.48 -4.89 -12.93
C ILE A 153 -7.28 -3.68 -13.39
N VAL A 154 -8.26 -3.93 -14.25
CA VAL A 154 -9.28 -2.94 -14.63
C VAL A 154 -10.49 -3.11 -13.72
N ASN A 155 -10.63 -2.22 -12.75
CA ASN A 155 -11.76 -2.22 -11.85
C ASN A 155 -12.98 -1.56 -12.48
N LYS A 156 -14.17 -2.01 -12.06
CA LYS A 156 -15.50 -1.51 -12.48
C LYS A 156 -15.79 -1.59 -13.98
N PHE A 157 -15.11 -2.48 -14.71
CA PHE A 157 -15.43 -2.70 -16.11
C PHE A 157 -16.86 -3.21 -16.29
N ARG A 158 -17.63 -2.51 -17.12
CA ARG A 158 -18.99 -2.86 -17.53
C ARG A 158 -19.02 -2.83 -19.05
N GLY A 159 -18.82 -3.98 -19.69
CA GLY A 159 -18.73 -4.06 -21.15
C GLY A 159 -18.27 -5.42 -21.62
N ASP A 160 -18.01 -5.54 -22.92
CA ASP A 160 -17.46 -6.73 -23.55
C ASP A 160 -15.94 -6.84 -23.28
N PRO A 161 -15.46 -7.88 -22.56
CA PRO A 161 -14.03 -8.07 -22.30
C PRO A 161 -13.16 -8.14 -23.56
N ALA A 162 -13.72 -8.51 -24.71
CA ALA A 162 -12.98 -8.55 -25.98
C ALA A 162 -12.42 -7.18 -26.39
N LEU A 163 -13.08 -6.08 -25.97
CA LEU A 163 -12.63 -4.72 -26.25
C LEU A 163 -11.36 -4.33 -25.48
N LEU A 164 -11.11 -4.95 -24.32
CA LEU A 164 -9.91 -4.71 -23.52
C LEU A 164 -8.72 -5.56 -23.99
N ALA A 165 -8.99 -6.78 -24.48
CA ALA A 165 -7.96 -7.69 -24.99
C ALA A 165 -7.11 -7.05 -26.10
N LEU A 166 -7.71 -6.21 -26.95
CA LEU A 166 -7.03 -5.53 -28.06
C LEU A 166 -5.99 -4.48 -27.64
N VAL A 167 -5.98 -4.07 -26.37
CA VAL A 167 -5.25 -2.89 -25.89
C VAL A 167 -4.05 -3.27 -25.00
N CYS A 168 -4.14 -4.37 -24.27
CA CYS A 168 -3.15 -4.78 -23.28
C CYS A 168 -1.80 -5.23 -23.89
N ASP A 169 -1.78 -5.65 -25.16
CA ASP A 169 -0.55 -6.08 -25.86
C ASP A 169 0.48 -4.95 -26.02
N ASN A 170 0.08 -3.69 -25.89
CA ASN A 170 0.98 -2.53 -26.06
C ASN A 170 1.74 -2.10 -24.78
N PHE A 171 1.49 -2.74 -23.64
CA PHE A 171 2.07 -2.33 -22.34
C PHE A 171 3.34 -3.10 -21.93
N THR A 172 3.80 -4.07 -22.73
CA THR A 172 4.88 -5.01 -22.35
C THR A 172 6.12 -4.96 -23.25
N ASN A 173 6.27 -3.94 -24.10
CA ASN A 173 7.49 -3.71 -24.89
C ASN A 173 8.53 -2.89 -24.15
#